data_AF-A0A1W9N714-F1
#
_entry.id   AF-A0A1W9N714-F1
#
_cell.length_a   1.000
_cell.length_b   1.000
_cell.length_c   1.000
_cell.angle_alpha   90.00
_cell.angle_beta   90.00
_cell.angle_gamma   90.00
#
_symmetry.space_group_name_H-M   'P 1'
#
loop_
_entity.id
_entity.type
_entity.pdbx_description
1 polymer ?
#
loop_
_entity_poly.entity_id
_entity_poly.type
_entity_poly.pdbx_seq_one_letter_code
_entity_poly.pdbx_strand_id
1 'polypeptide(L)'
;MKTVLVFGTFDSLHPGHRWFLRRAAAFGNRLVAAVARDEFVAAWKGQAPSAGQEQRLTALLESALADEAVLSDEQVHSYKILQRIKPDIVCLGHDQHALKEDMESYLKTHGDCNPRIIVLPPWQRRRYSSSRIKNTESPQADSRLRMAILYGLMFLAMAAFGYSWVAGKQVSSFSPPGTLTFIRAFFTMLAYLPLLLVRWTRKDRSEKNWLKGLLWCFAGGLSMACYNILFFFGLNAGLAGKAGLIVTTMNPLFTFAITSAAKRTPLRRLSIVGIILGIIACAILIEPWNRTGTELADPVNLIFIAAALLWSLLTISSRQAQKHLRFSVYAFSLYTFASILLFPLALRESGAAIFSGPPVFWINMLILSVAVGAYGIGLYTYTTTKLGTVRGSAFTYLVPIFIILFTWTILGEVPRIITVSGATLAIFAFMLINVQKKKDSR
;
A
#
# COMPACT_ATOMS: atom_id res chain seq x y z
N MET A 1 -32.64 2.07 -20.71
CA MET A 1 -31.19 2.09 -20.38
C MET A 1 -30.54 3.04 -21.36
N LYS A 2 -29.75 4.02 -20.90
CA LYS A 2 -29.27 5.10 -21.77
C LYS A 2 -27.94 4.74 -22.44
N THR A 3 -27.90 4.72 -23.77
CA THR A 3 -26.72 4.30 -24.56
C THR A 3 -25.98 5.52 -25.12
N VAL A 4 -24.68 5.57 -24.89
CA VAL A 4 -23.76 6.58 -25.40
C VAL A 4 -22.88 5.95 -26.47
N LEU A 5 -22.78 6.58 -27.63
CA LEU A 5 -21.86 6.20 -28.70
C LEU A 5 -20.74 7.23 -28.83
N VAL A 6 -19.52 6.77 -29.01
CA VAL A 6 -18.35 7.61 -29.30
C VAL A 6 -17.63 7.13 -30.55
N PHE A 7 -17.03 8.04 -31.30
CA PHE A 7 -16.22 7.73 -32.48
C PHE A 7 -14.76 8.10 -32.23
N GLY A 8 -13.82 7.27 -32.65
CA GLY A 8 -12.41 7.62 -32.55
C GLY A 8 -11.45 6.62 -33.15
N THR A 9 -10.21 7.08 -33.38
CA THR A 9 -9.10 6.20 -33.75
C THR A 9 -8.58 5.44 -32.53
N PHE A 10 -8.61 6.02 -31.33
CA PHE A 10 -8.18 5.38 -30.08
C PHE A 10 -6.76 4.78 -30.09
N ASP A 11 -5.88 5.37 -30.88
CA ASP A 11 -4.51 4.90 -31.02
C ASP A 11 -3.73 5.09 -29.70
N SER A 12 -2.98 4.07 -29.27
CA SER A 12 -2.17 4.02 -28.03
C SER A 12 -2.87 4.37 -26.69
N LEU A 13 -4.23 4.48 -26.64
CA LEU A 13 -5.04 4.81 -25.45
C LEU A 13 -4.38 5.79 -24.45
N HIS A 14 -3.83 6.89 -24.96
CA HIS A 14 -3.14 7.91 -24.18
C HIS A 14 -4.09 8.65 -23.19
N PRO A 15 -3.57 9.44 -22.23
CA PRO A 15 -4.39 10.08 -21.19
C PRO A 15 -5.59 10.89 -21.70
N GLY A 16 -5.46 11.59 -22.85
CA GLY A 16 -6.57 12.26 -23.52
C GLY A 16 -7.74 11.33 -23.89
N HIS A 17 -7.50 10.19 -24.53
CA HIS A 17 -8.55 9.19 -24.85
C HIS A 17 -9.23 8.66 -23.59
N ARG A 18 -8.44 8.36 -22.55
CA ARG A 18 -8.98 7.87 -21.26
C ARG A 18 -9.87 8.91 -20.58
N TRP A 19 -9.48 10.18 -20.64
CA TRP A 19 -10.28 11.29 -20.12
C TRP A 19 -11.59 11.44 -20.91
N PHE A 20 -11.50 11.40 -22.24
CA PHE A 20 -12.66 11.51 -23.14
C PHE A 20 -13.67 10.38 -22.91
N LEU A 21 -13.23 9.12 -22.91
CA LEU A 21 -14.10 7.95 -22.70
C LEU A 21 -14.78 7.99 -21.33
N ARG A 22 -14.05 8.32 -20.26
CA ARG A 22 -14.64 8.47 -18.91
C ARG A 22 -15.67 9.59 -18.84
N ARG A 23 -15.44 10.68 -19.57
CA ARG A 23 -16.38 11.80 -19.60
C ARG A 23 -17.63 11.45 -20.39
N ALA A 24 -17.48 10.73 -21.51
CA ALA A 24 -18.60 10.21 -22.31
C ALA A 24 -19.44 9.20 -21.52
N ALA A 25 -18.81 8.29 -20.77
CA ALA A 25 -19.50 7.31 -19.92
C ALA A 25 -20.45 7.95 -18.90
N ALA A 26 -20.16 9.17 -18.43
CA ALA A 26 -21.02 9.87 -17.48
C ALA A 26 -22.38 10.31 -18.05
N PHE A 27 -22.60 10.22 -19.36
CA PHE A 27 -23.84 10.63 -20.02
C PHE A 27 -24.88 9.51 -20.15
N GLY A 28 -24.54 8.26 -19.83
CA GLY A 28 -25.45 7.11 -19.92
C GLY A 28 -25.02 5.92 -19.07
N ASN A 29 -25.68 4.80 -19.29
CA ASN A 29 -25.47 3.54 -18.58
C ASN A 29 -24.67 2.51 -19.37
N ARG A 30 -24.55 2.71 -20.69
CA ARG A 30 -23.82 1.86 -21.63
C ARG A 30 -23.03 2.73 -22.59
N LEU A 31 -21.71 2.58 -22.64
CA LEU A 31 -20.81 3.26 -23.56
C LEU A 31 -20.33 2.30 -24.64
N VAL A 32 -20.68 2.59 -25.89
CA VAL A 32 -20.21 1.88 -27.08
C VAL A 32 -19.18 2.75 -27.79
N ALA A 33 -17.99 2.20 -28.07
CA ALA A 33 -16.94 2.88 -28.82
C ALA A 33 -16.84 2.33 -30.25
N ALA A 34 -17.05 3.21 -31.23
CA ALA A 34 -16.83 2.95 -32.64
C ALA A 34 -15.37 3.26 -33.01
N VAL A 35 -14.59 2.21 -33.24
CA VAL A 35 -13.18 2.27 -33.62
C VAL A 35 -13.08 2.48 -35.13
N ALA A 36 -12.45 3.58 -35.55
CA ALA A 36 -12.25 3.89 -36.96
C ALA A 36 -11.37 2.82 -37.65
N ARG A 37 -11.74 2.41 -38.87
CA ARG A 37 -10.99 1.45 -39.69
C ARG A 37 -9.65 2.01 -40.18
N ASP A 38 -8.66 1.15 -40.36
CA ASP A 38 -7.28 1.55 -40.69
C ASP A 38 -7.20 2.36 -42.00
N GLU A 39 -7.95 1.94 -43.02
CA GLU A 39 -8.04 2.60 -44.32
C GLU A 39 -8.54 4.05 -44.21
N PHE A 40 -9.53 4.29 -43.34
CA PHE A 40 -10.06 5.63 -43.10
C PHE A 40 -9.07 6.52 -42.36
N VAL A 41 -8.35 5.94 -41.39
CA VAL A 41 -7.31 6.69 -40.66
C VAL A 41 -6.18 7.08 -41.60
N ALA A 42 -5.74 6.17 -42.46
CA ALA A 42 -4.71 6.43 -43.46
C ALA A 42 -5.14 7.51 -44.46
N ALA A 43 -6.38 7.44 -44.97
CA ALA A 43 -6.92 8.43 -45.90
C ALA A 43 -7.06 9.84 -45.28
N TRP A 44 -7.49 9.92 -44.01
CA TRP A 44 -7.70 11.21 -43.32
C TRP A 44 -6.44 11.82 -42.70
N LYS A 45 -5.54 11.00 -42.14
CA LYS A 45 -4.35 11.48 -41.41
C LYS A 45 -3.06 11.39 -42.22
N GLY A 46 -3.09 10.79 -43.42
CA GLY A 46 -1.92 10.59 -44.27
C GLY A 46 -0.88 9.62 -43.72
N GLN A 47 -1.18 8.93 -42.61
CA GLN A 47 -0.31 7.96 -41.94
C GLN A 47 -1.16 6.81 -41.41
N ALA A 48 -0.63 5.59 -41.49
CA ALA A 48 -1.24 4.42 -40.87
C ALA A 48 -1.25 4.58 -39.33
N PRO A 49 -2.29 4.08 -38.64
CA PRO A 49 -2.31 4.07 -37.19
C PRO A 49 -1.16 3.21 -36.64
N SER A 50 -0.71 3.52 -35.41
CA SER A 50 0.42 2.81 -34.79
C SER A 50 0.13 1.36 -34.44
N ALA A 51 -1.16 1.02 -34.32
CA ALA A 51 -1.67 -0.34 -34.14
C ALA A 51 -2.87 -0.56 -35.07
N GLY A 52 -3.01 -1.80 -35.57
CA GLY A 52 -4.11 -2.18 -36.47
C GLY A 52 -5.48 -2.08 -35.79
N GLN A 53 -6.55 -1.98 -36.57
CA GLN A 53 -7.91 -1.76 -36.07
C GLN A 53 -8.37 -2.83 -35.08
N GLU A 54 -8.02 -4.10 -35.32
CA GLU A 54 -8.32 -5.22 -34.39
C GLU A 54 -7.56 -5.07 -33.07
N GLN A 55 -6.28 -4.68 -33.11
CA GLN A 55 -5.50 -4.44 -31.89
C GLN A 55 -6.05 -3.27 -31.08
N ARG A 56 -6.49 -2.20 -31.76
CA ARG A 56 -7.12 -1.03 -31.11
C ARG A 56 -8.47 -1.41 -30.49
N LEU A 57 -9.24 -2.27 -31.16
CA LEU A 57 -10.49 -2.82 -30.65
C LEU A 57 -10.25 -3.64 -29.38
N THR A 58 -9.34 -4.62 -29.43
CA THR A 58 -8.97 -5.46 -28.28
C THR A 58 -8.47 -4.61 -27.11
N ALA A 59 -7.56 -3.66 -27.36
CA ALA A 59 -7.03 -2.79 -26.31
C ALA A 59 -8.13 -1.96 -25.62
N LEU A 60 -9.15 -1.55 -26.36
CA LEU A 60 -10.26 -0.78 -25.81
C LEU A 60 -11.19 -1.65 -24.94
N LEU A 61 -11.48 -2.88 -25.37
CA LEU A 61 -12.21 -3.88 -24.58
C LEU A 61 -11.46 -4.25 -23.28
N GLU A 62 -10.16 -4.53 -23.37
CA GLU A 62 -9.32 -4.86 -22.21
C GLU A 62 -9.18 -3.72 -21.21
N SER A 63 -9.28 -2.46 -21.68
CA SER A 63 -9.13 -1.29 -20.82
C SER A 63 -10.29 -1.06 -19.85
N ALA A 64 -11.44 -1.72 -20.08
CA ALA A 64 -12.70 -1.50 -19.36
C ALA A 64 -13.13 -0.02 -19.32
N LEU A 65 -12.75 0.77 -20.33
CA LEU A 65 -13.13 2.18 -20.47
C LEU A 65 -14.42 2.38 -21.28
N ALA A 66 -14.84 1.37 -22.04
CA ALA A 66 -16.13 1.28 -22.70
C ALA A 66 -16.73 -0.10 -22.40
N ASP A 67 -18.06 -0.19 -22.40
CA ASP A 67 -18.77 -1.44 -22.16
C ASP A 67 -18.72 -2.34 -23.40
N GLU A 68 -18.72 -1.72 -24.58
CA GLU A 68 -18.59 -2.39 -25.88
C GLU A 68 -17.68 -1.58 -26.82
N ALA A 69 -16.98 -2.29 -27.69
CA ALA A 69 -16.19 -1.70 -28.76
C ALA A 69 -16.56 -2.41 -30.06
N VAL A 70 -16.74 -1.65 -31.13
CA VAL A 70 -17.06 -2.17 -32.46
C VAL A 70 -16.28 -1.39 -33.51
N LEU A 71 -16.00 -2.00 -34.65
CA LEU A 71 -15.47 -1.27 -35.81
C LEU A 71 -16.56 -0.34 -36.38
N SER A 72 -16.11 0.82 -36.89
CA SER A 72 -16.95 1.75 -37.66
C SER A 72 -17.42 1.10 -38.97
N ASP A 73 -18.39 1.74 -39.64
CA ASP A 73 -18.90 1.27 -40.93
C ASP A 73 -17.80 1.16 -41.99
N GLU A 74 -18.00 0.36 -43.03
CA GLU A 74 -17.03 0.15 -44.12
C GLU A 74 -17.06 1.26 -45.18
N GLN A 75 -18.17 1.99 -45.23
CA GLN A 75 -18.33 3.14 -46.12
C GLN A 75 -18.44 4.41 -45.26
N VAL A 76 -17.58 5.38 -45.54
CA VAL A 76 -17.66 6.72 -44.94
C VAL A 76 -19.04 7.31 -45.25
N HIS A 77 -19.59 8.12 -44.34
CA HIS A 77 -20.91 8.78 -44.48
C HIS A 77 -22.13 7.84 -44.42
N SER A 78 -21.96 6.52 -44.26
CA SER A 78 -23.10 5.58 -44.26
C SER A 78 -23.87 5.53 -42.94
N TYR A 79 -23.21 5.81 -41.81
CA TYR A 79 -23.76 5.86 -40.44
C TYR A 79 -24.72 4.71 -40.05
N LYS A 80 -24.58 3.53 -40.66
CA LYS A 80 -25.34 2.31 -40.36
C LYS A 80 -25.20 1.91 -38.89
N ILE A 81 -24.07 2.24 -38.27
CA ILE A 81 -23.84 2.04 -36.84
C ILE A 81 -24.90 2.74 -35.95
N LEU A 82 -25.46 3.88 -36.38
CA LEU A 82 -26.51 4.57 -35.63
C LEU A 82 -27.82 3.75 -35.62
N GLN A 83 -28.15 3.10 -36.72
CA GLN A 83 -29.31 2.20 -36.82
C GLN A 83 -29.11 0.91 -36.02
N ARG A 84 -27.88 0.39 -35.99
CA ARG A 84 -27.51 -0.83 -35.25
C ARG A 84 -27.51 -0.62 -33.73
N ILE A 85 -26.89 0.47 -33.27
CA ILE A 85 -26.69 0.73 -31.84
C ILE A 85 -27.87 1.49 -31.21
N LYS A 86 -28.62 2.28 -32.01
CA LYS A 86 -29.69 3.17 -31.56
C LYS A 86 -29.30 3.99 -30.31
N PRO A 87 -28.22 4.79 -30.38
CA PRO A 87 -27.75 5.53 -29.22
C PRO A 87 -28.72 6.66 -28.84
N ASP A 88 -28.84 6.95 -27.54
CA ASP A 88 -29.55 8.14 -27.05
C ASP A 88 -28.67 9.39 -27.16
N ILE A 89 -27.35 9.20 -27.04
CA ILE A 89 -26.35 10.28 -27.06
C ILE A 89 -25.16 9.87 -27.93
N VAL A 90 -24.68 10.79 -28.77
CA VAL A 90 -23.38 10.68 -29.42
C VAL A 90 -22.44 11.71 -28.80
N CYS A 91 -21.33 11.24 -28.21
CA CYS A 91 -20.29 12.11 -27.68
C CYS A 91 -19.13 12.23 -28.68
N LEU A 92 -18.79 13.46 -29.05
CA LEU A 92 -17.71 13.79 -29.98
C LEU A 92 -16.58 14.56 -29.30
N GLY A 93 -15.36 14.37 -29.77
CA GLY A 93 -14.20 15.17 -29.38
C GLY A 93 -14.29 16.59 -29.94
N HIS A 94 -13.61 17.53 -29.27
CA HIS A 94 -13.56 18.94 -29.69
C HIS A 94 -13.00 19.17 -31.10
N ASP A 95 -12.28 18.21 -31.63
CA ASP A 95 -11.57 18.20 -32.91
C ASP A 95 -12.38 17.52 -34.02
N GLN A 96 -13.59 17.03 -33.72
CA GLN A 96 -14.44 16.26 -34.63
C GLN A 96 -15.57 17.11 -35.26
N HIS A 97 -15.26 18.34 -35.66
CA HIS A 97 -16.25 19.27 -36.25
C HIS A 97 -16.82 18.75 -37.58
N ALA A 98 -15.97 18.28 -38.50
CA ALA A 98 -16.42 17.75 -39.79
C ALA A 98 -17.33 16.51 -39.63
N LEU A 99 -16.97 15.60 -38.71
CA LEU A 99 -17.79 14.43 -38.40
C LEU A 99 -19.16 14.83 -37.83
N LYS A 100 -19.19 15.88 -37.00
CA LYS A 100 -20.44 16.41 -36.45
C LYS A 100 -21.36 16.93 -37.56
N GLU A 101 -20.86 17.79 -38.43
CA GLU A 101 -21.64 18.43 -39.50
C GLU A 101 -22.21 17.41 -40.49
N ASP A 102 -21.38 16.42 -40.84
CA ASP A 102 -21.75 15.34 -41.75
C ASP A 102 -22.82 14.42 -41.12
N MET A 103 -22.66 14.05 -39.85
CA MET A 103 -23.65 13.27 -39.10
C MET A 103 -24.97 14.04 -38.91
N GLU A 104 -24.93 15.35 -38.65
CA GLU A 104 -26.15 16.17 -38.55
C GLU A 104 -26.90 16.25 -39.89
N SER A 105 -26.17 16.27 -41.01
CA SER A 105 -26.75 16.24 -42.36
C SER A 105 -27.39 14.88 -42.67
N TYR A 106 -26.74 13.79 -42.27
CA TYR A 106 -27.30 12.43 -42.37
C TYR A 106 -28.58 12.28 -41.54
N LEU A 107 -28.59 12.75 -40.30
CA LEU A 107 -29.76 12.64 -39.41
C LEU A 107 -30.96 13.47 -39.89
N LYS A 108 -30.74 14.59 -40.58
CA LYS A 108 -31.82 15.38 -41.21
C LYS A 108 -32.48 14.65 -42.38
N THR A 109 -31.72 13.83 -43.11
CA THR A 109 -32.18 13.13 -44.31
C THR A 109 -32.74 11.74 -44.01
N HIS A 110 -32.27 11.08 -42.95
CA HIS A 110 -32.58 9.68 -42.63
C HIS A 110 -33.16 9.53 -41.21
N GLY A 111 -34.28 10.22 -40.92
CA GLY A 111 -34.87 10.45 -39.59
C GLY A 111 -35.28 9.24 -38.71
N ASP A 112 -34.71 8.06 -38.92
CA ASP A 112 -34.97 6.82 -38.18
C ASP A 112 -34.32 6.78 -36.78
N CYS A 113 -33.41 7.71 -36.48
CA CYS A 113 -32.82 7.88 -35.15
C CYS A 113 -32.50 9.35 -34.88
N ASN A 114 -32.65 9.80 -33.62
CA ASN A 114 -32.39 11.20 -33.24
C ASN A 114 -31.57 11.30 -31.95
N PRO A 115 -30.29 10.88 -31.96
CA PRO A 115 -29.43 10.97 -30.80
C PRO A 115 -29.10 12.43 -30.46
N ARG A 116 -29.00 12.74 -29.17
CA ARG A 116 -28.47 14.04 -28.74
C ARG A 116 -26.95 14.06 -28.95
N ILE A 117 -26.47 14.92 -29.84
CA ILE A 117 -25.03 15.09 -30.09
C ILE A 117 -24.43 16.04 -29.04
N ILE A 118 -23.36 15.62 -28.38
CA ILE A 118 -22.64 16.40 -27.37
C ILE A 118 -21.16 16.45 -27.75
N VAL A 119 -20.64 17.65 -27.98
CA VAL A 119 -19.20 17.86 -28.16
C VAL A 119 -18.57 18.09 -26.78
N LEU A 120 -17.63 17.23 -26.42
CA LEU A 120 -16.88 17.36 -25.17
C LEU A 120 -15.75 18.38 -25.35
N PRO A 121 -15.46 19.19 -24.32
CA PRO A 121 -14.38 20.17 -24.41
C PRO A 121 -13.02 19.47 -24.60
N PRO A 122 -12.03 20.16 -25.20
CA PRO A 122 -10.68 19.61 -25.31
C PRO A 122 -10.17 19.15 -23.95
N TRP A 123 -9.35 18.11 -23.97
CA TRP A 123 -8.50 17.84 -22.82
C TRP A 123 -7.50 18.99 -22.64
N GLN A 124 -7.84 19.95 -21.78
CA GLN A 124 -7.02 21.13 -21.54
C GLN A 124 -5.81 20.76 -20.67
N ARG A 125 -4.67 20.46 -21.33
CA ARG A 125 -3.34 20.45 -20.68
C ARG A 125 -3.09 21.74 -19.87
N ARG A 126 -3.66 22.88 -20.33
CA ARG A 126 -3.39 24.25 -19.84
C ARG A 126 -4.16 24.73 -18.60
N ARG A 127 -5.36 24.24 -18.26
CA ARG A 127 -6.03 24.62 -16.98
C ARG A 127 -5.46 23.91 -15.75
N TYR A 128 -4.56 22.95 -15.97
CA TYR A 128 -3.69 22.33 -14.97
C TYR A 128 -2.20 22.51 -15.33
N SER A 129 -1.85 23.58 -16.06
CA SER A 129 -0.47 23.92 -16.42
C SER A 129 0.02 25.08 -15.59
N SER A 130 0.81 24.76 -14.57
CA SER A 130 2.20 25.22 -14.37
C SER A 130 2.62 26.67 -14.71
N SER A 131 1.75 27.67 -14.84
CA SER A 131 2.21 29.07 -14.88
C SER A 131 2.55 29.62 -13.48
N ARG A 132 2.09 28.97 -12.40
CA ARG A 132 2.66 29.07 -11.04
C ARG A 132 3.73 28.01 -10.73
N ILE A 133 4.13 27.20 -11.72
CA ILE A 133 5.22 26.22 -11.61
C ILE A 133 6.20 26.49 -12.76
N LYS A 134 6.56 27.76 -12.97
CA LYS A 134 7.60 28.16 -13.92
C LYS A 134 8.98 28.26 -13.26
N ASN A 135 9.19 27.55 -12.15
CA ASN A 135 10.48 27.44 -11.48
C ASN A 135 10.83 26.02 -10.99
N THR A 136 10.34 24.96 -11.63
CA THR A 136 10.91 23.62 -11.40
C THR A 136 10.96 22.83 -12.71
N GLU A 137 12.17 22.75 -13.26
CA GLU A 137 12.86 21.64 -13.95
C GLU A 137 12.07 20.58 -14.74
N SER A 138 12.69 20.10 -15.82
CA SER A 138 12.18 19.18 -16.85
C SER A 138 11.22 18.03 -16.41
N PRO A 139 10.30 17.55 -17.27
CA PRO A 139 9.35 16.46 -16.95
C PRO A 139 10.00 15.13 -16.52
N GLN A 140 11.24 14.86 -16.98
CA GLN A 140 12.04 13.73 -16.49
C GLN A 140 12.67 14.02 -15.13
N ALA A 141 13.08 15.26 -14.84
CA ALA A 141 13.53 15.67 -13.53
C ALA A 141 12.41 15.62 -12.48
N ASP A 142 11.16 16.02 -12.80
CA ASP A 142 10.01 15.88 -11.88
C ASP A 142 9.66 14.40 -11.61
N SER A 143 9.78 13.52 -12.62
CA SER A 143 9.65 12.07 -12.41
C SER A 143 10.78 11.51 -11.53
N ARG A 144 12.04 11.90 -11.77
CA ARG A 144 13.19 11.46 -10.99
C ARG A 144 13.15 12.01 -9.57
N LEU A 145 12.76 13.27 -9.39
CA LEU A 145 12.61 13.93 -8.10
C LEU A 145 11.47 13.29 -7.31
N ARG A 146 10.31 13.03 -7.91
CA ARG A 146 9.23 12.28 -7.24
C ARG A 146 9.67 10.88 -6.82
N MET A 147 10.38 10.17 -7.68
CA MET A 147 10.92 8.86 -7.32
C MET A 147 11.97 8.97 -6.21
N ALA A 148 12.88 9.95 -6.29
CA ALA A 148 13.87 10.23 -5.25
C ALA A 148 13.21 10.59 -3.92
N ILE A 149 12.15 11.39 -3.93
CA ILE A 149 11.34 11.70 -2.74
C ILE A 149 10.71 10.42 -2.20
N LEU A 150 10.08 9.57 -3.03
CA LEU A 150 9.50 8.31 -2.56
C LEU A 150 10.55 7.36 -1.98
N TYR A 151 11.74 7.28 -2.58
CA TYR A 151 12.86 6.50 -2.07
C TYR A 151 13.41 7.07 -0.77
N GLY A 152 13.59 8.39 -0.68
CA GLY A 152 14.03 9.08 0.53
C GLY A 152 13.04 8.93 1.68
N LEU A 153 11.75 9.07 1.40
CA LEU A 153 10.67 8.82 2.36
C LEU A 153 10.66 7.37 2.85
N MET A 154 10.89 6.42 1.95
CA MET A 154 11.00 5.01 2.33
C MET A 154 12.22 4.75 3.21
N PHE A 155 13.38 5.30 2.85
CA PHE A 155 14.60 5.22 3.65
C PHE A 155 14.40 5.79 5.05
N LEU A 156 13.80 6.99 5.16
CA LEU A 156 13.45 7.62 6.43
C LEU A 156 12.48 6.76 7.26
N ALA A 157 11.49 6.12 6.61
CA ALA A 157 10.60 5.20 7.31
C ALA A 157 11.37 4.01 7.89
N MET A 158 12.29 3.39 7.12
CA MET A 158 13.09 2.25 7.60
C MET A 158 14.05 2.64 8.73
N ALA A 159 14.65 3.85 8.64
CA ALA A 159 15.45 4.40 9.72
C ALA A 159 14.61 4.62 10.99
N ALA A 160 13.40 5.17 10.87
CA ALA A 160 12.49 5.34 12.01
C ALA A 160 12.12 3.98 12.63
N PHE A 161 11.84 2.95 11.82
CA PHE A 161 11.61 1.59 12.31
C PHE A 161 12.84 1.02 13.04
N GLY A 162 14.05 1.23 12.52
CA GLY A 162 15.28 0.83 13.21
C GLY A 162 15.48 1.55 14.54
N TYR A 163 15.33 2.88 14.56
CA TYR A 163 15.45 3.72 15.75
C TYR A 163 14.41 3.36 16.84
N SER A 164 13.26 2.80 16.46
CA SER A 164 12.22 2.41 17.42
C SER A 164 12.70 1.43 18.50
N TRP A 165 13.69 0.60 18.21
CA TRP A 165 14.30 -0.31 19.20
C TRP A 165 15.13 0.45 20.24
N VAL A 166 15.89 1.44 19.79
CA VAL A 166 16.68 2.32 20.67
C VAL A 166 15.79 3.18 21.53
N ALA A 167 14.80 3.85 20.93
CA ALA A 167 13.82 4.64 21.67
C ALA A 167 13.06 3.78 22.69
N GLY A 168 12.69 2.55 22.30
CA GLY A 168 12.06 1.57 23.19
C GLY A 168 12.92 1.20 24.39
N LYS A 169 14.22 0.95 24.18
CA LYS A 169 15.18 0.64 25.24
C LYS A 169 15.41 1.81 26.19
N GLN A 170 15.46 3.03 25.66
CA GLN A 170 15.60 4.23 26.48
C GLN A 170 14.39 4.46 27.38
N VAL A 171 13.17 4.17 26.93
CA VAL A 171 11.96 4.36 27.75
C VAL A 171 11.62 3.17 28.63
N SER A 172 12.11 1.96 28.31
CA SER A 172 11.77 0.72 29.02
C SER A 172 12.20 0.71 30.49
N SER A 173 13.19 1.52 30.87
CA SER A 173 13.65 1.65 32.26
C SER A 173 12.86 2.67 33.09
N PHE A 174 12.05 3.55 32.47
CA PHE A 174 11.38 4.65 33.16
C PHE A 174 10.00 4.28 33.71
N SER A 175 9.31 3.32 33.11
CA SER A 175 7.98 2.91 33.59
C SER A 175 7.71 1.43 33.31
N PRO A 176 6.75 0.83 34.04
CA PRO A 176 6.36 -0.55 33.81
C PRO A 176 5.87 -0.81 32.37
N PRO A 177 6.08 -2.03 31.82
CA PRO A 177 5.73 -2.35 30.44
C PRO A 177 4.26 -2.11 30.05
N GLY A 178 3.30 -2.35 30.94
CA GLY A 178 1.88 -2.12 30.68
C GLY A 178 1.57 -0.64 30.50
N THR A 179 2.09 0.22 31.37
CA THR A 179 1.99 1.69 31.26
C THR A 179 2.63 2.21 29.97
N LEU A 180 3.85 1.77 29.65
CA LEU A 180 4.53 2.16 28.40
C LEU A 180 3.73 1.76 27.16
N THR A 181 3.15 0.55 27.20
CA THR A 181 2.34 -0.01 26.12
C THR A 181 1.03 0.75 25.96
N PHE A 182 0.38 1.13 27.05
CA PHE A 182 -0.81 1.98 27.04
C PHE A 182 -0.51 3.35 26.44
N ILE A 183 0.51 4.06 26.94
CA ILE A 183 0.92 5.38 26.44
C ILE A 183 1.16 5.31 24.93
N ARG A 184 1.94 4.30 24.49
CA ARG A 184 2.24 4.08 23.08
C ARG A 184 0.97 3.88 22.24
N ALA A 185 0.05 3.02 22.68
CA ALA A 185 -1.20 2.75 21.97
C ALA A 185 -2.10 4.00 21.92
N PHE A 186 -2.21 4.71 23.03
CA PHE A 186 -3.06 5.89 23.19
C PHE A 186 -2.59 7.05 22.28
N PHE A 187 -1.32 7.41 22.31
CA PHE A 187 -0.79 8.46 21.43
C PHE A 187 -0.84 8.07 19.95
N THR A 188 -0.67 6.79 19.64
CA THR A 188 -0.82 6.32 18.24
C THR A 188 -2.26 6.43 17.77
N MET A 189 -3.23 6.06 18.63
CA MET A 189 -4.66 6.26 18.35
C MET A 189 -4.98 7.74 18.08
N LEU A 190 -4.49 8.64 18.94
CA LEU A 190 -4.68 10.08 18.77
C LEU A 190 -4.04 10.60 17.47
N ALA A 191 -2.87 10.09 17.08
CA ALA A 191 -2.22 10.48 15.83
C ALA A 191 -3.03 10.07 14.58
N TYR A 192 -3.84 9.00 14.66
CA TYR A 192 -4.73 8.59 13.57
C TYR A 192 -6.07 9.34 13.54
N LEU A 193 -6.45 10.01 14.63
CA LEU A 193 -7.74 10.71 14.73
C LEU A 193 -7.92 11.83 13.68
N PRO A 194 -6.95 12.74 13.43
CA PRO A 194 -7.09 13.75 12.39
C PRO A 194 -7.28 13.16 10.99
N LEU A 195 -6.56 12.07 10.69
CA LEU A 195 -6.66 11.36 9.41
C LEU A 195 -8.04 10.72 9.20
N LEU A 196 -8.67 10.25 10.29
CA LEU A 196 -10.03 9.74 10.27
C LEU A 196 -11.03 10.87 10.00
N LEU A 197 -10.96 11.96 10.75
CA LEU A 197 -11.90 13.09 10.67
C LEU A 197 -11.88 13.78 9.29
N VAL A 198 -10.69 14.07 8.74
CA VAL A 198 -10.56 14.73 7.43
C VAL A 198 -11.17 13.89 6.30
N ARG A 199 -11.09 12.56 6.40
CA ARG A 199 -11.56 11.65 5.34
C ARG A 199 -13.01 11.20 5.55
N TRP A 200 -13.56 11.36 6.74
CA TRP A 200 -14.96 11.04 7.03
C TRP A 200 -15.94 11.97 6.32
N THR A 201 -15.54 13.21 6.05
CA THR A 201 -16.35 14.20 5.31
C THR A 201 -16.61 13.83 3.84
N ARG A 202 -15.85 12.87 3.28
CA ARG A 202 -16.09 12.34 1.93
C ARG A 202 -17.10 11.20 2.01
N LYS A 203 -18.35 11.53 1.67
CA LYS A 203 -19.48 10.61 1.54
C LYS A 203 -19.16 9.54 0.50
N ASP A 204 -18.58 8.43 0.93
CA ASP A 204 -18.26 7.33 0.03
C ASP A 204 -18.35 5.99 0.76
N ARG A 205 -18.83 4.96 0.04
CA ARG A 205 -19.10 3.55 0.38
C ARG A 205 -19.49 3.17 1.84
N SER A 206 -20.73 2.69 1.96
CA SER A 206 -21.18 1.78 3.04
C SER A 206 -20.26 0.55 3.13
N GLU A 207 -19.57 0.40 4.27
CA GLU A 207 -18.72 -0.75 4.57
C GLU A 207 -19.61 -1.98 4.85
N LYS A 208 -19.86 -2.78 3.81
CA LYS A 208 -20.57 -4.06 3.95
C LYS A 208 -19.76 -4.95 4.93
N ASN A 209 -20.40 -5.35 6.03
CA ASN A 209 -19.82 -6.16 7.13
C ASN A 209 -18.78 -5.44 8.03
N TRP A 210 -18.97 -4.16 8.35
CA TRP A 210 -18.12 -3.40 9.28
C TRP A 210 -17.88 -4.12 10.64
N LEU A 211 -18.89 -4.80 11.19
CA LEU A 211 -18.78 -5.60 12.43
C LEU A 211 -17.71 -6.68 12.34
N LYS A 212 -17.63 -7.41 11.22
CA LYS A 212 -16.58 -8.43 11.01
C LYS A 212 -15.21 -7.77 10.96
N GLY A 213 -15.11 -6.59 10.36
CA GLY A 213 -13.91 -5.77 10.37
C GLY A 213 -13.47 -5.40 11.79
N LEU A 214 -14.40 -4.95 12.62
CA LEU A 214 -14.12 -4.59 14.01
C LEU A 214 -13.73 -5.79 14.87
N LEU A 215 -14.33 -6.97 14.66
CA LEU A 215 -13.91 -8.19 15.34
C LEU A 215 -12.44 -8.55 15.03
N TRP A 216 -12.03 -8.39 13.77
CA TRP A 216 -10.61 -8.54 13.41
C TRP A 216 -9.72 -7.45 14.01
N CYS A 217 -10.21 -6.21 14.12
CA CYS A 217 -9.51 -5.15 14.84
C CYS A 217 -9.38 -5.45 16.35
N PHE A 218 -10.37 -6.09 16.98
CA PHE A 218 -10.28 -6.51 18.37
C PHE A 218 -9.21 -7.59 18.56
N ALA A 219 -9.25 -8.65 17.73
CA ALA A 219 -8.22 -9.70 17.75
C ALA A 219 -6.81 -9.14 17.46
N GLY A 220 -6.71 -8.20 16.53
CA GLY A 220 -5.49 -7.46 16.25
C GLY A 220 -5.06 -6.58 17.42
N GLY A 221 -5.99 -5.88 18.08
CA GLY A 221 -5.73 -5.01 19.22
C GLY A 221 -5.21 -5.79 20.42
N LEU A 222 -5.76 -6.97 20.68
CA LEU A 222 -5.25 -7.92 21.67
C LEU A 222 -3.83 -8.38 21.33
N SER A 223 -3.60 -8.81 20.08
CA SER A 223 -2.28 -9.23 19.62
C SER A 223 -1.25 -8.09 19.75
N MET A 224 -1.66 -6.86 19.42
CA MET A 224 -0.86 -5.64 19.52
C MET A 224 -0.54 -5.30 20.98
N ALA A 225 -1.50 -5.42 21.89
CA ALA A 225 -1.31 -5.18 23.31
C ALA A 225 -0.31 -6.19 23.91
N CYS A 226 -0.54 -7.49 23.70
CA CYS A 226 0.38 -8.53 24.17
C CYS A 226 1.78 -8.38 23.58
N TYR A 227 1.88 -8.10 22.27
CA TYR A 227 3.16 -7.86 21.62
C TYR A 227 3.94 -6.71 22.26
N ASN A 228 3.31 -5.55 22.46
CA ASN A 228 4.01 -4.37 22.99
C ASN A 228 4.42 -4.56 24.47
N ILE A 229 3.62 -5.29 25.27
CA ILE A 229 4.01 -5.67 26.63
C ILE A 229 5.29 -6.51 26.61
N LEU A 230 5.31 -7.58 25.78
CA LEU A 230 6.49 -8.43 25.63
C LEU A 230 7.69 -7.66 25.06
N PHE A 231 7.45 -6.72 24.14
CA PHE A 231 8.47 -5.84 23.58
C PHE A 231 9.13 -4.98 24.66
N PHE A 232 8.37 -4.25 25.47
CA PHE A 232 8.95 -3.40 26.52
C PHE A 232 9.56 -4.21 27.66
N PHE A 233 8.92 -5.32 28.05
CA PHE A 233 9.48 -6.22 29.06
C PHE A 233 10.82 -6.79 28.59
N GLY A 234 10.87 -7.33 27.36
CA GLY A 234 12.09 -7.88 26.78
C GLY A 234 13.18 -6.81 26.62
N LEU A 235 12.82 -5.59 26.21
CA LEU A 235 13.77 -4.48 26.11
C LEU A 235 14.28 -4.00 27.47
N ASN A 236 13.49 -4.09 28.54
CA ASN A 236 14.00 -3.78 29.87
C ASN A 236 15.11 -4.79 30.26
N ALA A 237 14.85 -6.08 30.06
CA ALA A 237 15.75 -7.16 30.47
C ALA A 237 16.90 -7.49 29.50
N GLY A 238 16.80 -7.16 28.21
CA GLY A 238 17.74 -7.59 27.17
C GLY A 238 18.32 -6.47 26.31
N LEU A 239 19.23 -6.83 25.40
CA LEU A 239 19.85 -5.91 24.43
C LEU A 239 18.90 -5.57 23.28
N ALA A 240 18.82 -4.29 22.91
CA ALA A 240 17.90 -3.80 21.89
C ALA A 240 18.27 -4.30 20.49
N GLY A 241 19.57 -4.37 20.19
CA GLY A 241 20.08 -4.84 18.91
C GLY A 241 19.74 -6.30 18.66
N LYS A 242 20.01 -7.16 19.64
CA LYS A 242 19.69 -8.60 19.58
C LYS A 242 18.18 -8.83 19.46
N ALA A 243 17.39 -8.15 20.29
CA ALA A 243 15.93 -8.20 20.27
C ALA A 243 15.35 -7.86 18.89
N GLY A 244 15.77 -6.73 18.33
CA GLY A 244 15.26 -6.23 17.06
C GLY A 244 15.56 -7.17 15.89
N LEU A 245 16.75 -7.76 15.87
CA LEU A 245 17.13 -8.71 14.83
C LEU A 245 16.35 -10.03 14.92
N ILE A 246 16.14 -10.56 16.13
CA ILE A 246 15.33 -11.79 16.32
C ILE A 246 13.90 -11.55 15.84
N VAL A 247 13.24 -10.48 16.28
CA VAL A 247 11.84 -10.20 15.94
C VAL A 247 11.65 -9.94 14.44
N THR A 248 12.53 -9.13 13.84
CA THR A 248 12.44 -8.81 12.41
C THR A 248 12.74 -10.00 11.50
N THR A 249 13.58 -10.94 11.95
CA THR A 249 13.88 -12.18 11.22
C THR A 249 12.74 -13.21 11.33
N MET A 250 12.18 -13.38 12.53
CA MET A 250 11.16 -14.39 12.80
C MET A 250 9.77 -14.04 12.27
N ASN A 251 9.42 -12.76 12.27
CA ASN A 251 8.09 -12.31 11.86
C ASN A 251 7.69 -12.78 10.44
N PRO A 252 8.51 -12.61 9.39
CA PRO A 252 8.16 -13.13 8.07
C PRO A 252 8.03 -14.66 8.01
N LEU A 253 8.84 -15.40 8.78
CA LEU A 253 8.79 -16.86 8.83
C LEU A 253 7.49 -17.34 9.46
N PHE A 254 7.12 -16.81 10.63
CA PHE A 254 5.86 -17.13 11.29
C PHE A 254 4.66 -16.71 10.45
N THR A 255 4.68 -15.49 9.90
CA THR A 255 3.61 -15.03 9.00
C THR A 255 3.44 -15.97 7.79
N PHE A 256 4.53 -16.39 7.16
CA PHE A 256 4.49 -17.31 6.03
C PHE A 256 4.02 -18.71 6.44
N ALA A 257 4.52 -19.25 7.54
CA ALA A 257 4.13 -20.56 8.05
C ALA A 257 2.64 -20.63 8.39
N ILE A 258 2.12 -19.65 9.15
CA ILE A 258 0.70 -19.59 9.55
C ILE A 258 -0.18 -19.42 8.30
N THR A 259 0.18 -18.52 7.39
CA THR A 259 -0.65 -18.31 6.19
C THR A 259 -0.63 -19.47 5.21
N SER A 260 0.50 -20.19 5.09
CA SER A 260 0.62 -21.38 4.25
C SER A 260 -0.16 -22.56 4.85
N ALA A 261 -0.06 -22.76 6.17
CA ALA A 261 -0.83 -23.77 6.89
C ALA A 261 -2.34 -23.51 6.78
N ALA A 262 -2.79 -22.26 6.98
CA ALA A 262 -4.19 -21.88 6.88
C ALA A 262 -4.79 -22.09 5.47
N LYS A 263 -3.98 -21.93 4.42
CA LYS A 263 -4.41 -22.14 3.03
C LYS A 263 -4.18 -23.56 2.50
N ARG A 264 -3.55 -24.44 3.29
CA ARG A 264 -3.10 -25.78 2.86
C ARG A 264 -2.31 -25.75 1.54
N THR A 265 -1.55 -24.67 1.30
CA THR A 265 -0.76 -24.54 0.07
C THR A 265 0.54 -25.34 0.19
N PRO A 266 0.86 -26.21 -0.78
CA PRO A 266 2.09 -26.99 -0.73
C PRO A 266 3.32 -26.07 -0.77
N LEU A 267 4.28 -26.33 0.13
CA LEU A 267 5.50 -25.54 0.24
C LEU A 267 6.47 -25.92 -0.87
N ARG A 268 6.95 -24.92 -1.61
CA ARG A 268 7.96 -25.12 -2.66
C ARG A 268 9.34 -25.28 -2.03
N ARG A 269 10.20 -26.10 -2.65
CA ARG A 269 11.55 -26.43 -2.13
C ARG A 269 12.39 -25.21 -1.72
N LEU A 270 12.39 -24.14 -2.52
CA LEU A 270 13.14 -22.91 -2.17
C LEU A 270 12.55 -22.14 -0.96
N SER A 271 11.23 -22.20 -0.74
CA SER A 271 10.60 -21.56 0.43
C SER A 271 10.99 -22.32 1.70
N ILE A 272 11.06 -23.64 1.62
CA ILE A 272 11.53 -24.51 2.71
C ILE A 272 12.98 -24.17 3.05
N VAL A 273 13.85 -24.06 2.04
CA VAL A 273 15.25 -23.62 2.23
C VAL A 273 15.31 -22.25 2.91
N GLY A 274 14.53 -21.27 2.44
CA GLY A 274 14.47 -19.95 3.06
C GLY A 274 14.01 -19.98 4.52
N ILE A 275 13.02 -20.80 4.86
CA ILE A 275 12.57 -20.98 6.26
C ILE A 275 13.68 -21.60 7.10
N ILE A 276 14.33 -22.67 6.62
CA ILE A 276 15.42 -23.34 7.33
C ILE A 276 16.56 -22.36 7.60
N LEU A 277 17.00 -21.60 6.57
CA LEU A 277 18.04 -20.59 6.73
C LEU A 277 17.64 -19.50 7.71
N GLY A 278 16.37 -19.08 7.72
CA GLY A 278 15.87 -18.10 8.67
C GLY A 278 15.86 -18.61 10.12
N ILE A 279 15.51 -19.89 10.33
CA ILE A 279 15.60 -20.54 11.65
C ILE A 279 17.06 -20.63 12.11
N ILE A 280 17.98 -21.02 11.21
CA ILE A 280 19.41 -21.05 11.50
C ILE A 280 19.93 -19.65 11.87
N ALA A 281 19.54 -18.62 11.11
CA ALA A 281 19.89 -17.23 11.41
C ALA A 281 19.41 -16.80 12.80
N CYS A 282 18.20 -17.19 13.19
CA CYS A 282 17.67 -16.94 14.53
C CYS A 282 18.45 -17.67 15.62
N ALA A 283 18.79 -18.95 15.40
CA ALA A 283 19.60 -19.72 16.34
C ALA A 283 20.98 -19.06 16.54
N ILE A 284 21.60 -18.55 15.47
CA ILE A 284 22.83 -17.75 15.52
C ILE A 284 22.65 -16.49 16.36
N LEU A 285 21.56 -15.77 16.18
CA LEU A 285 21.28 -14.55 16.96
C LEU A 285 21.00 -14.86 18.44
N ILE A 286 20.37 -15.99 18.75
CA ILE A 286 20.07 -16.42 20.12
C ILE A 286 21.34 -16.89 20.84
N GLU A 287 22.29 -17.49 20.13
CA GLU A 287 23.54 -18.06 20.67
C GLU A 287 23.30 -19.16 21.74
N PRO A 288 22.48 -20.20 21.50
CA PRO A 288 22.17 -21.22 22.50
C PRO A 288 23.38 -22.05 22.95
N TRP A 289 24.49 -22.00 22.19
CA TRP A 289 25.76 -22.65 22.50
C TRP A 289 26.66 -21.83 23.43
N ASN A 290 26.42 -20.53 23.58
CA ASN A 290 27.26 -19.66 24.40
C ASN A 290 26.87 -19.87 25.88
N ARG A 291 27.42 -20.93 26.49
CA ARG A 291 27.12 -21.37 27.86
C ARG A 291 27.88 -20.55 28.91
N THR A 292 27.67 -19.25 28.95
CA THR A 292 27.92 -18.45 30.16
C THR A 292 26.69 -18.49 31.05
N GLY A 293 26.49 -19.63 31.72
CA GLY A 293 25.54 -19.81 32.83
C GLY A 293 24.14 -20.34 32.45
N THR A 294 23.93 -21.65 32.57
CA THR A 294 22.63 -22.35 32.81
C THR A 294 21.40 -22.09 31.92
N GLU A 295 21.48 -21.34 30.84
CA GLU A 295 20.28 -20.93 30.09
C GLU A 295 20.39 -21.26 28.60
N LEU A 296 20.00 -22.48 28.21
CA LEU A 296 19.57 -22.73 26.82
C LEU A 296 18.26 -21.97 26.48
N ALA A 297 17.71 -21.27 27.47
CA ALA A 297 16.54 -20.42 27.44
C ALA A 297 16.79 -19.22 28.36
N ASP A 298 17.64 -18.26 27.96
CA ASP A 298 17.55 -16.93 28.56
C ASP A 298 16.09 -16.50 28.34
N PRO A 299 15.29 -16.37 29.41
CA PRO A 299 13.84 -16.17 29.30
C PRO A 299 13.51 -14.98 28.38
N VAL A 300 14.42 -14.01 28.29
CA VAL A 300 14.29 -12.83 27.45
C VAL A 300 14.30 -13.16 25.95
N ASN A 301 15.10 -14.14 25.51
CA ASN A 301 15.13 -14.54 24.10
C ASN A 301 13.83 -15.23 23.69
N LEU A 302 13.25 -16.06 24.57
CA LEU A 302 11.94 -16.68 24.32
C LEU A 302 10.82 -15.64 24.22
N ILE A 303 10.90 -14.57 25.02
CA ILE A 303 9.96 -13.45 24.96
C ILE A 303 9.98 -12.76 23.60
N PHE A 304 11.15 -12.56 23.00
CA PHE A 304 11.23 -11.98 21.65
C PHE A 304 10.70 -12.90 20.55
N ILE A 305 10.88 -14.22 20.67
CA ILE A 305 10.27 -15.17 19.74
C ILE A 305 8.74 -15.12 19.86
N ALA A 306 8.21 -15.10 21.09
CA ALA A 306 6.78 -14.96 21.33
C ALA A 306 6.23 -13.62 20.80
N ALA A 307 6.99 -12.53 20.96
CA ALA A 307 6.65 -11.24 20.39
C ALA A 307 6.58 -11.30 18.84
N ALA A 308 7.53 -11.96 18.18
CA ALA A 308 7.51 -12.13 16.73
C ALA A 308 6.29 -12.92 16.24
N LEU A 309 5.84 -13.93 17.00
CA LEU A 309 4.63 -14.68 16.73
C LEU A 309 3.38 -13.79 16.86
N LEU A 310 3.26 -13.03 17.95
CA LEU A 310 2.14 -12.11 18.17
C LEU A 310 2.07 -11.02 17.09
N TRP A 311 3.21 -10.49 16.64
CA TRP A 311 3.26 -9.57 15.51
C TRP A 311 2.79 -10.22 14.20
N SER A 312 3.10 -11.50 14.00
CA SER A 312 2.66 -12.24 12.82
C SER A 312 1.13 -12.43 12.83
N LEU A 313 0.56 -12.75 14.00
CA LEU A 313 -0.89 -12.81 14.20
C LEU A 313 -1.55 -11.44 13.97
N LEU A 314 -0.95 -10.37 14.49
CA LEU A 314 -1.37 -8.99 14.22
C LEU A 314 -1.36 -8.69 12.71
N THR A 315 -0.31 -9.10 11.99
CA THR A 315 -0.21 -8.88 10.54
C THR A 315 -1.34 -9.59 9.79
N ILE A 316 -1.69 -10.80 10.21
CA ILE A 316 -2.77 -11.59 9.61
C ILE A 316 -4.14 -10.98 9.90
N SER A 317 -4.43 -10.67 11.17
CA SER A 317 -5.70 -10.04 11.58
C SER A 317 -5.89 -8.69 10.90
N SER A 318 -4.82 -7.90 10.80
CA SER A 318 -4.81 -6.61 10.10
C SER A 318 -5.17 -6.76 8.62
N ARG A 319 -4.63 -7.76 7.93
CA ARG A 319 -4.99 -8.05 6.53
C ARG A 319 -6.45 -8.45 6.39
N GLN A 320 -7.02 -9.17 7.35
CA GLN A 320 -8.43 -9.57 7.31
C GLN A 320 -9.36 -8.38 7.62
N ALA A 321 -9.01 -7.54 8.60
CA ALA A 321 -9.74 -6.32 8.92
C ALA A 321 -9.81 -5.37 7.72
N GLN A 322 -8.68 -5.18 7.02
CA GLN A 322 -8.58 -4.29 5.86
C GLN A 322 -9.35 -4.77 4.62
N LYS A 323 -9.91 -6.00 4.60
CA LYS A 323 -10.87 -6.43 3.57
C LYS A 323 -12.25 -5.80 3.75
N HIS A 324 -12.57 -5.37 4.97
CA HIS A 324 -13.88 -4.86 5.36
C HIS A 324 -13.82 -3.37 5.72
N LEU A 325 -12.70 -2.93 6.29
CA LEU A 325 -12.49 -1.57 6.76
C LEU A 325 -11.43 -0.86 5.92
N ARG A 326 -11.59 0.46 5.77
CA ARG A 326 -10.53 1.32 5.24
C ARG A 326 -9.32 1.33 6.18
N PHE A 327 -8.12 1.55 5.63
CA PHE A 327 -6.89 1.62 6.41
C PHE A 327 -6.97 2.60 7.60
N SER A 328 -7.51 3.81 7.42
CA SER A 328 -7.63 4.80 8.50
C SER A 328 -8.58 4.36 9.61
N VAL A 329 -9.71 3.74 9.26
CA VAL A 329 -10.69 3.20 10.23
C VAL A 329 -10.08 2.02 10.97
N TYR A 330 -9.50 1.07 10.24
CA TYR A 330 -8.78 -0.07 10.79
C TYR A 330 -7.70 0.37 11.78
N ALA A 331 -6.82 1.30 11.38
CA ALA A 331 -5.70 1.74 12.20
C ALA A 331 -6.21 2.40 13.49
N PHE A 332 -7.17 3.32 13.38
CA PHE A 332 -7.77 3.95 14.54
C PHE A 332 -8.41 2.91 15.48
N SER A 333 -9.30 2.05 14.96
CA SER A 333 -10.00 1.04 15.76
C SER A 333 -9.06 0.03 16.42
N LEU A 334 -8.02 -0.42 15.73
CA LEU A 334 -7.00 -1.33 16.26
C LEU A 334 -6.34 -0.74 17.53
N TYR A 335 -5.88 0.51 17.44
CA TYR A 335 -5.21 1.18 18.55
C TYR A 335 -6.20 1.63 19.64
N THR A 336 -7.46 1.90 19.31
CA THR A 336 -8.52 2.10 20.30
C THR A 336 -8.74 0.85 21.13
N PHE A 337 -8.92 -0.32 20.51
CA PHE A 337 -9.09 -1.57 21.24
C PHE A 337 -7.85 -1.90 22.09
N ALA A 338 -6.65 -1.73 21.54
CA ALA A 338 -5.43 -1.92 22.32
C ALA A 338 -5.38 -0.98 23.53
N SER A 339 -5.68 0.32 23.35
CA SER A 339 -5.66 1.31 24.45
C SER A 339 -6.69 0.97 25.54
N ILE A 340 -7.91 0.56 25.16
CA ILE A 340 -8.95 0.16 26.11
C ILE A 340 -8.52 -1.08 26.91
N LEU A 341 -7.96 -2.09 26.25
CA LEU A 341 -7.48 -3.31 26.92
C LEU A 341 -6.35 -3.03 27.91
N LEU A 342 -5.50 -2.04 27.61
CA LEU A 342 -4.31 -1.71 28.40
C LEU A 342 -4.58 -0.70 29.50
N PHE A 343 -5.65 0.09 29.41
CA PHE A 343 -5.96 1.16 30.35
C PHE A 343 -6.07 0.66 31.82
N PRO A 344 -6.79 -0.43 32.13
CA PRO A 344 -6.84 -0.95 33.50
C PRO A 344 -5.48 -1.38 34.04
N LEU A 345 -4.63 -1.95 33.18
CA LEU A 345 -3.27 -2.36 33.55
C LEU A 345 -2.39 -1.14 33.85
N ALA A 346 -2.45 -0.10 33.03
CA ALA A 346 -1.70 1.14 33.24
C ALA A 346 -2.12 1.87 34.53
N LEU A 347 -3.42 1.90 34.84
CA LEU A 347 -3.91 2.45 36.10
C LEU A 347 -3.41 1.65 37.31
N ARG A 348 -3.35 0.32 37.20
CA ARG A 348 -2.82 -0.54 38.27
C ARG A 348 -1.31 -0.37 38.46
N GLU A 349 -0.54 -0.23 37.38
CA GLU A 349 0.92 -0.16 37.43
C GLU A 349 1.44 1.23 37.82
N SER A 350 0.78 2.30 37.40
CA SER A 350 1.31 3.66 37.58
C SER A 350 0.28 4.69 38.05
N GLY A 351 -1.02 4.39 38.01
CA GLY A 351 -2.07 5.29 38.52
C GLY A 351 -1.97 6.71 37.97
N ALA A 352 -1.89 7.71 38.84
CA ALA A 352 -1.73 9.12 38.42
C ALA A 352 -0.30 9.47 37.93
N ALA A 353 0.71 8.64 38.24
CA ALA A 353 2.09 8.85 37.84
C ALA A 353 2.37 8.49 36.36
N ILE A 354 1.35 8.11 35.59
CA ILE A 354 1.45 7.87 34.14
C ILE A 354 2.04 9.09 33.40
N PHE A 355 1.80 10.30 33.92
CA PHE A 355 2.26 11.55 33.29
C PHE A 355 3.56 12.12 33.90
N SER A 356 4.15 11.47 34.90
CA SER A 356 5.37 11.96 35.57
C SER A 356 6.63 11.34 34.94
N GLY A 357 7.03 11.86 33.78
CA GLY A 357 8.26 11.44 33.09
C GLY A 357 9.11 12.63 32.63
N PRO A 358 10.44 12.49 32.55
CA PRO A 358 11.32 13.57 32.07
C PRO A 358 11.08 13.87 30.57
N PRO A 359 11.51 15.04 30.05
CA PRO A 359 11.31 15.39 28.64
C PRO A 359 11.83 14.34 27.64
N VAL A 360 12.97 13.71 27.95
CA VAL A 360 13.57 12.65 27.11
C VAL A 360 12.65 11.44 26.96
N PHE A 361 11.91 11.09 28.02
CA PHE A 361 10.92 10.02 27.98
C PHE A 361 9.79 10.35 27.00
N TRP A 362 9.23 11.56 27.09
CA TRP A 362 8.13 12.00 26.24
C TRP A 362 8.54 12.13 24.77
N ILE A 363 9.73 12.66 24.49
CA ILE A 363 10.26 12.74 23.13
C ILE A 363 10.34 11.34 22.50
N ASN A 364 10.95 10.37 23.20
CA ASN A 364 11.04 9.01 22.71
C ASN A 364 9.67 8.33 22.59
N MET A 365 8.74 8.56 23.51
CA MET A 365 7.38 8.05 23.43
C MET A 365 6.60 8.62 22.23
N LEU A 366 6.75 9.91 21.96
CA LEU A 366 6.14 10.54 20.78
C LEU A 366 6.77 10.05 19.49
N ILE A 367 8.09 9.84 19.44
CA ILE A 367 8.75 9.22 18.28
C ILE A 367 8.19 7.82 18.04
N LEU A 368 8.14 7.00 19.10
CA LEU A 368 7.61 5.65 19.06
C LEU A 368 6.16 5.60 18.55
N SER A 369 5.30 6.50 19.04
CA SER A 369 3.86 6.47 18.78
C SER A 369 3.48 7.16 17.48
N VAL A 370 3.99 8.38 17.27
CA VAL A 370 3.60 9.25 16.16
C VAL A 370 4.49 8.99 14.96
N ALA A 371 5.81 9.18 15.09
CA ALA A 371 6.73 9.09 13.95
C ALA A 371 6.81 7.66 13.41
N VAL A 372 6.91 6.65 14.28
CA VAL A 372 6.98 5.24 13.88
C VAL A 372 5.58 4.64 13.73
N GLY A 373 4.75 4.73 14.79
CA GLY A 373 3.45 4.05 14.87
C GLY A 373 2.42 4.58 13.88
N ALA A 374 2.31 5.90 13.71
CA ALA A 374 1.33 6.49 12.80
C ALA A 374 1.90 6.77 11.40
N TYR A 375 2.95 7.60 11.35
CA TYR A 375 3.51 8.10 10.09
C TYR A 375 4.40 7.08 9.39
N GLY A 376 5.28 6.36 10.10
CA GLY A 376 6.19 5.37 9.52
C GLY A 376 5.44 4.27 8.77
N ILE A 377 4.43 3.68 9.40
CA ILE A 377 3.55 2.66 8.78
C ILE A 377 2.75 3.25 7.62
N GLY A 378 2.17 4.45 7.80
CA GLY A 378 1.40 5.13 6.76
C GLY A 378 2.26 5.46 5.53
N LEU A 379 3.48 5.93 5.74
CA LEU A 379 4.46 6.28 4.73
C LEU A 379 4.95 5.03 3.98
N TYR A 380 5.30 3.97 4.71
CA TYR A 380 5.65 2.66 4.13
C TYR A 380 4.52 2.12 3.25
N THR A 381 3.28 2.16 3.75
CA THR A 381 2.12 1.67 2.99
C THR A 381 1.89 2.51 1.74
N TYR A 382 1.90 3.84 1.88
CA TYR A 382 1.72 4.77 0.76
C TYR A 382 2.82 4.59 -0.31
N THR A 383 4.08 4.63 0.08
CA THR A 383 5.23 4.49 -0.84
C THR A 383 5.25 3.11 -1.50
N THR A 384 4.92 2.04 -0.78
CA THR A 384 4.84 0.68 -1.36
C THR A 384 3.77 0.59 -2.46
N THR A 385 2.61 1.24 -2.29
CA THR A 385 1.59 1.28 -3.36
C THR A 385 2.03 2.06 -4.60
N LYS A 386 3.01 2.96 -4.47
CA LYS A 386 3.54 3.78 -5.58
C LYS A 386 4.77 3.18 -6.25
N LEU A 387 5.71 2.64 -5.47
CA LEU A 387 6.93 2.00 -5.96
C LEU A 387 6.70 0.58 -6.45
N GLY A 388 5.57 -0.02 -6.09
CA GLY A 388 5.23 -1.41 -6.35
C GLY A 388 5.66 -2.33 -5.20
N THR A 389 4.86 -3.35 -4.91
CA THR A 389 5.00 -4.21 -3.72
C THR A 389 6.39 -4.82 -3.58
N VAL A 390 7.01 -5.25 -4.69
CA VAL A 390 8.33 -5.89 -4.70
C VAL A 390 9.45 -4.91 -4.34
N ARG A 391 9.43 -3.70 -4.92
CA ARG A 391 10.44 -2.68 -4.63
C ARG A 391 10.25 -2.14 -3.22
N GLY A 392 9.01 -1.89 -2.81
CA GLY A 392 8.70 -1.41 -1.46
C GLY A 392 9.11 -2.39 -0.37
N SER A 393 8.82 -3.69 -0.55
CA SER A 393 9.22 -4.72 0.42
C SER A 393 10.73 -4.92 0.50
N ALA A 394 11.51 -4.53 -0.52
CA ALA A 394 12.97 -4.64 -0.45
C ALA A 394 13.58 -3.62 0.52
N PHE A 395 12.90 -2.51 0.82
CA PHE A 395 13.42 -1.54 1.78
C PHE A 395 13.40 -2.06 3.21
N THR A 396 12.54 -3.04 3.54
CA THR A 396 12.50 -3.59 4.90
C THR A 396 13.79 -4.31 5.29
N TYR A 397 14.63 -4.71 4.32
CA TYR A 397 15.98 -5.23 4.58
C TYR A 397 16.93 -4.18 5.19
N LEU A 398 16.61 -2.89 5.09
CA LEU A 398 17.39 -1.83 5.73
C LEU A 398 17.15 -1.75 7.25
N VAL A 399 16.01 -2.26 7.74
CA VAL A 399 15.66 -2.15 9.17
C VAL A 399 16.70 -2.84 10.07
N PRO A 400 17.12 -4.11 9.83
CA PRO A 400 18.22 -4.74 10.58
C PRO A 400 19.52 -3.93 10.60
N ILE A 401 19.86 -3.29 9.47
CA ILE A 401 21.07 -2.47 9.34
C ILE A 401 20.97 -1.24 10.24
N PHE A 402 19.82 -0.54 10.21
CA PHE A 402 19.58 0.60 11.09
C PHE A 402 19.50 0.22 12.57
N ILE A 403 18.97 -0.96 12.90
CA ILE A 403 18.99 -1.46 14.27
C ILE A 403 20.42 -1.53 14.77
N ILE A 404 21.30 -2.25 14.06
CA ILE A 404 22.72 -2.40 14.44
C ILE A 404 23.41 -1.03 14.52
N LEU A 405 23.18 -0.17 13.53
CA LEU A 405 23.79 1.17 13.48
C LEU A 405 23.39 2.01 14.69
N PHE A 406 22.09 2.13 14.99
CA PHE A 406 21.62 2.97 16.08
C PHE A 406 21.92 2.38 17.45
N THR A 407 21.84 1.06 17.63
CA THR A 407 22.19 0.44 18.93
C THR A 407 23.67 0.56 19.22
N TRP A 408 24.54 0.45 18.20
CA TRP A 408 25.97 0.67 18.38
C TRP A 408 26.30 2.14 18.69
N THR A 409 25.77 3.07 17.93
CA THR A 409 26.12 4.50 18.03
C THR A 409 25.47 5.21 19.22
N ILE A 410 24.24 4.83 19.61
CA ILE A 410 23.47 5.54 20.63
C ILE A 410 23.49 4.81 21.97
N LEU A 411 23.38 3.47 21.97
CA LEU A 411 23.38 2.67 23.19
C LEU A 411 24.77 2.11 23.55
N GLY A 412 25.75 2.22 22.65
CA GLY A 412 27.07 1.62 22.84
C GLY A 412 27.08 0.09 22.72
N GLU A 413 26.02 -0.53 22.17
CA GLU A 413 25.94 -1.98 21.96
C GLU A 413 26.88 -2.39 20.82
N VAL A 414 28.10 -2.82 21.14
CA VAL A 414 29.09 -3.22 20.12
C VAL A 414 28.61 -4.49 19.38
N PRO A 415 28.43 -4.44 18.05
CA PRO A 415 27.93 -5.59 17.30
C PRO A 415 29.00 -6.67 17.23
N ARG A 416 28.68 -7.85 17.77
CA ARG A 416 29.54 -9.03 17.63
C ARG A 416 29.50 -9.54 16.19
N ILE A 417 30.58 -10.18 15.75
CA ILE A 417 30.66 -10.84 14.44
C ILE A 417 29.49 -11.82 14.25
N ILE A 418 29.10 -12.53 15.32
CA ILE A 418 27.97 -13.46 15.34
C ILE A 418 26.66 -12.73 15.01
N THR A 419 26.41 -11.58 15.64
CA THR A 419 25.21 -10.76 15.40
C THR A 419 25.13 -10.26 13.96
N VAL A 420 26.25 -9.82 13.39
CA VAL A 420 26.32 -9.37 11.99
C VAL A 420 26.10 -10.52 11.01
N SER A 421 26.72 -11.68 11.27
CA SER A 421 26.56 -12.88 10.44
C SER A 421 25.12 -13.41 10.46
N GLY A 422 24.48 -13.46 11.65
CA GLY A 422 23.08 -13.82 11.81
C GLY A 422 22.14 -12.86 11.07
N ALA A 423 22.38 -11.54 11.17
CA ALA A 423 21.59 -10.54 10.45
C ALA A 423 21.72 -10.67 8.92
N THR A 424 22.93 -10.95 8.42
CA THR A 424 23.17 -11.13 6.99
C THR A 424 22.48 -12.39 6.47
N LEU A 425 22.57 -13.49 7.21
CA LEU A 425 21.88 -14.74 6.88
C LEU A 425 20.35 -14.56 6.90
N ALA A 426 19.82 -13.81 7.87
CA ALA A 426 18.40 -13.48 7.97
C ALA A 426 17.88 -12.71 6.74
N ILE A 427 18.63 -11.69 6.30
CA ILE A 427 18.31 -10.93 5.10
C ILE A 427 18.27 -11.86 3.87
N PHE A 428 19.29 -12.73 3.73
CA PHE A 428 19.36 -13.68 2.62
C PHE A 428 18.22 -14.70 2.63
N ALA A 429 17.88 -15.26 3.81
CA ALA A 429 16.76 -16.17 4.00
C ALA A 429 15.43 -15.53 3.58
N PHE A 430 15.19 -14.28 3.98
CA PHE A 430 13.97 -13.56 3.63
C PHE A 430 13.91 -13.19 2.13
N MET A 431 15.05 -12.88 1.50
CA MET A 431 15.14 -12.69 0.04
C MET A 431 14.74 -13.95 -0.74
N LEU A 432 15.22 -15.12 -0.33
CA LEU A 432 14.86 -16.40 -0.96
C LEU A 432 13.34 -16.66 -0.95
N ILE A 433 12.69 -16.36 0.18
CA ILE A 433 11.23 -16.50 0.33
C ILE A 433 10.49 -15.52 -0.61
N ASN A 434 10.97 -14.28 -0.74
CA ASN A 434 10.29 -13.25 -1.53
C ASN A 434 10.52 -13.36 -3.04
N VAL A 435 11.67 -13.86 -3.50
CA VAL A 435 11.97 -14.03 -4.94
C VAL A 435 10.95 -14.94 -5.62
N GLN A 436 10.32 -15.87 -4.89
CA GLN A 436 9.34 -16.80 -5.45
C GLN A 436 7.96 -16.20 -5.71
N LYS A 437 7.49 -15.21 -4.92
CA LYS A 437 6.23 -14.51 -5.21
C LYS A 437 6.20 -13.88 -6.61
N LYS A 438 7.38 -13.55 -7.15
CA LYS A 438 7.56 -12.98 -8.49
C LYS A 438 7.27 -13.98 -9.62
N LYS A 439 7.30 -15.29 -9.34
CA LYS A 439 7.06 -16.35 -10.33
C LYS A 439 5.60 -16.82 -10.37
N ASP A 440 4.82 -16.52 -9.34
CA ASP A 440 3.38 -16.88 -9.25
C ASP A 440 2.46 -15.75 -9.75
N SER A 441 3.01 -14.55 -10.01
CA SER A 441 2.29 -13.38 -10.54
C SER A 441 2.59 -13.11 -12.03
N ARG A 442 3.28 -14.04 -12.69
CA ARG A 442 3.45 -14.15 -14.14
C ARG A 442 2.78 -15.45 -14.54
#